data_AF-A0A7S3HK35-F1
#
_entry.id   AF-A0A7S3HK35-F1
#
_cell.length_a   1.000
_cell.length_b   1.000
_cell.length_c   1.000
_cell.angle_alpha   90.00
_cell.angle_beta   90.00
_cell.angle_gamma   90.00
#
_symmetry.space_group_name_H-M   'P 1'
#
loop_
_entity.id
_entity.type
_entity.pdbx_description
1 polymer ?
#
loop_
_entity_poly.entity_id
_entity_poly.type
_entity_poly.pdbx_seq_one_letter_code
_entity_poly.pdbx_strand_id
1 'polypeptide(L)'
;GELPAAGCNWWASHAGWIQQRASEILAAYNFFFEHIGLRKGWRTAPFRKEEVQAPFQAAAEVVTIVRARLDEQKGGGVILRQLEGSAMNFLWGWSPECRPSSCGEALEEFFRGLVFATLSDGNGLVEGLDTETVEHYINRHPIIAACRASPKARGTGGEAADEGLPLSPSATMRLPCAGETSAASTQGE
;
A
#
# COMPACT_ATOMS: atom_id res chain seq x y z
N GLY A 1 5.65 22.59 19.51
CA GLY A 1 6.94 23.01 18.92
C GLY A 1 6.71 23.25 17.46
N GLU A 2 6.91 24.48 16.99
CA GLU A 2 6.72 24.85 15.58
C GLU A 2 7.75 24.15 14.69
N LEU A 3 7.30 23.31 13.76
CA LEU A 3 8.15 22.70 12.73
C LEU A 3 8.39 23.73 11.61
N PRO A 4 9.63 24.15 11.33
CA PRO A 4 9.89 25.18 10.33
C PRO A 4 9.50 24.72 8.91
N ALA A 5 9.11 25.68 8.09
CA ALA A 5 8.72 25.55 6.68
C ALA A 5 9.86 25.10 5.72
N ALA A 6 10.93 24.50 6.24
CA ALA A 6 12.13 24.09 5.52
C ALA A 6 12.00 22.75 4.74
N GLY A 7 10.79 22.19 4.64
CA GLY A 7 10.56 20.80 4.23
C GLY A 7 11.06 20.41 2.84
N CYS A 8 10.76 21.23 1.82
CA CYS A 8 11.10 20.87 0.43
C CYS A 8 12.60 21.01 0.13
N ASN A 9 13.29 21.98 0.75
CA ASN A 9 14.73 22.17 0.55
C ASN A 9 15.55 21.08 1.19
N TRP A 10 15.09 20.49 2.29
CA TRP A 10 15.86 19.45 2.99
C TRP A 10 15.97 18.17 2.17
N TRP A 11 14.85 17.74 1.55
CA TRP A 11 14.80 16.58 0.65
C TRP A 11 15.76 16.72 -0.53
N ALA A 12 15.72 17.86 -1.22
CA ALA A 12 16.60 18.14 -2.34
C ALA A 12 18.08 18.16 -1.93
N SER A 13 18.41 18.77 -0.79
CA SER A 13 19.79 18.88 -0.29
C SER A 13 20.39 17.54 0.17
N HIS A 14 19.57 16.54 0.50
CA HIS A 14 20.04 15.24 1.01
C HIS A 14 19.67 14.06 0.10
N ALA A 15 19.22 14.32 -1.13
CA ALA A 15 18.70 13.29 -2.04
C ALA A 15 19.64 12.08 -2.20
N GLY A 16 20.95 12.32 -2.38
CA GLY A 16 21.93 11.23 -2.52
C GLY A 16 22.06 10.35 -1.26
N TRP A 17 22.06 10.97 -0.08
CA TRP A 17 22.13 10.23 1.19
C TRP A 17 20.83 9.45 1.46
N ILE A 18 19.67 10.08 1.18
CA ILE A 18 18.36 9.45 1.32
C ILE A 18 18.29 8.22 0.41
N GLN A 19 18.64 8.37 -0.88
CA GLN A 19 18.61 7.27 -1.85
C GLN A 19 19.52 6.11 -1.45
N GLN A 20 20.74 6.41 -0.98
CA GLN A 20 21.67 5.38 -0.53
C GLN A 20 21.07 4.56 0.62
N ARG A 21 20.46 5.23 1.61
CA ARG A 21 19.89 4.57 2.78
C ARG A 21 18.53 3.91 2.51
N ALA A 22 17.76 4.44 1.57
CA ALA A 22 16.48 3.86 1.14
C ALA A 22 16.67 2.57 0.34
N SER A 23 17.83 2.37 -0.28
CA SER A 23 18.10 1.21 -1.15
C SER A 23 17.88 -0.14 -0.46
N GLU A 24 18.21 -0.26 0.83
CA GLU A 24 18.01 -1.49 1.59
C GLU A 24 16.52 -1.77 1.81
N ILE A 25 15.75 -0.76 2.18
CA ILE A 25 14.29 -0.87 2.38
C ILE A 25 13.61 -1.19 1.04
N LEU A 26 14.01 -0.52 -0.04
CA LEU A 26 13.52 -0.80 -1.39
C LEU A 26 13.83 -2.24 -1.81
N ALA A 27 15.04 -2.74 -1.52
CA ALA A 27 15.41 -4.12 -1.80
C ALA A 27 14.52 -5.10 -1.03
N ALA A 28 14.20 -4.80 0.24
CA ALA A 28 13.26 -5.59 1.03
C ALA A 28 11.86 -5.61 0.42
N TYR A 29 11.33 -4.44 0.01
CA TYR A 29 10.04 -4.41 -0.69
C TYR A 29 10.05 -5.21 -1.99
N ASN A 30 11.13 -5.11 -2.78
CA ASN A 30 11.26 -5.89 -4.00
C ASN A 30 11.37 -7.40 -3.76
N PHE A 31 11.86 -7.82 -2.60
CA PHE A 31 11.93 -9.24 -2.22
C PHE A 31 10.54 -9.88 -2.08
N PHE A 32 9.48 -9.09 -1.93
CA PHE A 32 8.09 -9.57 -2.02
C PHE A 32 7.84 -10.43 -3.27
N PHE A 33 8.38 -10.01 -4.42
CA PHE A 33 8.18 -10.70 -5.70
C PHE A 33 8.96 -12.03 -5.80
N GLU A 34 9.94 -12.24 -4.92
CA GLU A 34 10.72 -13.48 -4.85
C GLU A 34 10.11 -14.53 -3.91
N HIS A 35 9.00 -14.19 -3.27
CA HIS A 35 8.30 -15.07 -2.34
C HIS A 35 7.95 -16.41 -3.01
N ILE A 36 8.20 -17.52 -2.31
CA ILE A 36 8.07 -18.88 -2.89
C ILE A 36 6.66 -19.15 -3.44
N GLY A 37 5.63 -18.62 -2.78
CA GLY A 37 4.24 -18.73 -3.24
C GLY A 37 4.00 -18.10 -4.61
N LEU A 38 4.70 -17.01 -4.94
CA LEU A 38 4.63 -16.39 -6.27
C LEU A 38 5.44 -17.20 -7.28
N ARG A 39 6.69 -17.55 -6.95
CA ARG A 39 7.58 -18.30 -7.86
C ARG A 39 7.06 -19.70 -8.22
N LYS A 40 6.29 -20.33 -7.32
CA LYS A 40 5.65 -21.63 -7.55
C LYS A 40 4.23 -21.52 -8.08
N GLY A 41 3.70 -20.31 -8.26
CA GLY A 41 2.34 -20.08 -8.76
C GLY A 41 1.22 -20.50 -7.80
N TRP A 42 1.53 -20.65 -6.50
CA TRP A 42 0.54 -20.99 -5.47
C TRP A 42 -0.30 -19.80 -5.05
N ARG A 43 0.24 -18.59 -5.20
CA ARG A 43 -0.45 -17.33 -4.96
C ARG A 43 -0.14 -16.38 -6.12
N THR A 44 -1.04 -15.41 -6.30
CA THR A 44 -0.85 -14.32 -7.27
C THR A 44 -0.66 -13.02 -6.50
N ALA A 45 0.29 -12.19 -6.94
CA ALA A 45 0.51 -10.87 -6.35
C ALA A 45 -0.68 -9.95 -6.68
N PRO A 46 -1.12 -9.08 -5.75
CA PRO A 46 -2.27 -8.20 -5.98
C PRO A 46 -1.98 -7.06 -6.97
N PHE A 47 -0.71 -6.81 -7.29
CA PHE A 47 -0.23 -5.80 -8.24
C PHE A 47 1.03 -6.28 -8.94
N ARG A 48 1.40 -5.63 -10.04
CA ARG A 48 2.65 -5.91 -10.78
C ARG A 48 3.82 -5.14 -10.19
N LYS A 49 5.04 -5.65 -10.40
CA LYS A 49 6.27 -5.03 -9.89
C LYS A 49 6.45 -3.62 -10.41
N GLU A 50 6.15 -3.40 -11.68
CA GLU A 50 6.33 -2.14 -12.39
C GLU A 50 5.37 -1.05 -11.87
N GLU A 51 4.17 -1.44 -11.44
CA GLU A 51 3.14 -0.54 -10.94
C GLU A 51 3.52 0.07 -9.58
N VAL A 52 4.37 -0.61 -8.83
CA VAL A 52 4.70 -0.24 -7.45
C VAL A 52 6.12 0.26 -7.24
N GLN A 53 6.98 0.27 -8.27
CA GLN A 53 8.37 0.73 -8.10
C GLN A 53 8.46 2.18 -7.60
N ALA A 54 7.66 3.08 -8.18
CA ALA A 54 7.64 4.49 -7.77
C ALA A 54 7.16 4.68 -6.32
N PRO A 55 5.99 4.13 -5.89
CA PRO A 55 5.59 4.25 -4.49
C PRO A 55 6.47 3.46 -3.53
N PHE A 56 7.12 2.36 -3.94
CA PHE A 56 8.11 1.65 -3.13
C PHE A 56 9.32 2.53 -2.82
N GLN A 57 9.89 3.16 -3.85
CA GLN A 57 11.01 4.09 -3.67
C GLN A 57 10.61 5.23 -2.75
N ALA A 58 9.49 5.89 -3.03
CA ALA A 58 8.98 6.99 -2.21
C ALA A 58 8.78 6.59 -0.74
N ALA A 59 8.18 5.42 -0.50
CA ALA A 59 7.95 4.92 0.85
C ALA A 59 9.27 4.65 1.58
N ALA A 60 10.23 4.01 0.90
CA ALA A 60 11.54 3.72 1.47
C ALA A 60 12.26 5.01 1.90
N GLU A 61 12.22 6.04 1.06
CA GLU A 61 12.82 7.33 1.34
C GLU A 61 12.17 8.02 2.56
N VAL A 62 10.83 8.05 2.65
CA VAL A 62 10.13 8.60 3.83
C VAL A 62 10.51 7.83 5.09
N VAL A 63 10.49 6.50 5.06
CA VAL A 63 10.84 5.65 6.21
C VAL A 63 12.28 5.91 6.65
N THR A 64 13.22 6.03 5.71
CA THR A 64 14.62 6.37 5.99
C THR A 64 14.73 7.68 6.78
N ILE A 65 13.99 8.72 6.37
CA ILE A 65 14.04 10.03 7.01
C ILE A 65 13.45 9.96 8.42
N VAL A 66 12.30 9.30 8.57
CA VAL A 66 11.65 9.12 9.88
C VAL A 66 12.59 8.38 10.83
N ARG A 67 13.22 7.28 10.39
CA ARG A 67 14.17 6.51 11.21
C ARG A 67 15.40 7.32 11.60
N ALA A 68 15.97 8.08 10.67
CA ALA A 68 17.11 8.94 10.98
C ALA A 68 16.76 10.03 12.00
N ARG A 69 15.54 10.58 11.92
CA ARG A 69 15.08 11.55 12.92
C ARG A 69 14.91 10.93 14.30
N LEU A 70 14.44 9.68 14.38
CA LEU A 70 14.38 8.93 15.65
C LEU A 70 15.78 8.65 16.21
N ASP A 71 16.75 8.33 15.35
CA ASP A 71 18.14 8.08 15.75
C ASP A 71 18.79 9.34 16.34
N GLU A 72 18.55 10.51 15.75
CA GLU A 72 19.00 11.80 16.28
C GLU A 72 18.43 12.09 17.68
N GLN A 73 17.16 11.76 17.92
CA GLN A 73 16.48 12.03 19.20
C GLN A 73 16.97 11.14 20.34
N LYS A 74 17.37 9.89 20.05
CA LYS A 74 17.79 8.91 21.07
C LYS A 74 19.21 9.11 21.59
N GLY A 75 19.96 10.11 21.07
CA GLY A 75 21.19 10.59 21.72
C GLY A 75 22.42 9.69 21.58
N GLY A 76 22.44 8.78 20.61
CA GLY A 76 23.59 7.94 20.28
C GLY A 76 23.53 6.53 20.87
N GLY A 77 23.43 5.54 19.98
CA GLY A 77 23.41 4.10 20.29
C GLY A 77 23.06 3.32 19.02
N VAL A 78 23.51 2.06 18.91
CA VAL A 78 23.11 1.21 17.78
C VAL A 78 21.69 0.70 18.03
N ILE A 79 20.74 1.16 17.22
CA ILE A 79 19.34 0.69 17.28
C ILE A 79 19.13 -0.34 16.19
N LEU A 80 18.82 -1.56 16.59
CA LEU A 80 18.45 -2.63 15.67
C LEU A 80 16.97 -2.48 15.31
N ARG A 81 16.67 -2.33 14.03
CA ARG A 81 15.30 -2.25 13.50
C ARG A 81 15.04 -3.38 12.53
N GLN A 82 13.84 -3.93 12.59
CA GLN A 82 13.34 -4.73 11.49
C GLN A 82 13.16 -3.82 10.28
N LEU A 83 13.80 -4.18 9.17
CA LEU A 83 13.89 -3.34 7.98
C LEU A 83 12.52 -3.01 7.40
N GLU A 84 11.64 -4.02 7.36
CA GLU A 84 10.36 -4.03 6.67
C GLU A 84 9.13 -3.91 7.60
N GLY A 85 9.31 -3.99 8.92
CA GLY A 85 8.19 -3.92 9.88
C GLY A 85 7.05 -4.87 9.49
N SER A 86 5.85 -4.33 9.35
CA SER A 86 4.64 -5.04 8.90
C SER A 86 4.33 -4.88 7.40
N ALA A 87 5.27 -4.36 6.60
CA ALA A 87 5.06 -4.09 5.17
C ALA A 87 4.60 -5.31 4.38
N MET A 88 5.18 -6.49 4.63
CA MET A 88 4.80 -7.72 3.90
C MET A 88 3.32 -8.08 4.11
N ASN A 89 2.81 -7.91 5.33
CA ASN A 89 1.38 -8.15 5.62
C ASN A 89 0.50 -7.17 4.85
N PHE A 90 0.89 -5.90 4.78
CA PHE A 90 0.20 -4.88 4.00
C PHE A 90 0.20 -5.22 2.50
N LEU A 91 1.35 -5.58 1.92
CA LEU A 91 1.48 -5.91 0.50
C LEU A 91 0.60 -7.11 0.11
N TRP A 92 0.53 -8.13 0.97
CA TRP A 92 -0.38 -9.27 0.75
C TRP A 92 -1.85 -8.94 0.96
N GLY A 93 -2.16 -7.98 1.84
CA GLY A 93 -3.52 -7.55 2.15
C GLY A 93 -4.10 -6.54 1.16
N TRP A 94 -3.29 -6.04 0.22
CA TRP A 94 -3.74 -5.05 -0.75
C TRP A 94 -4.80 -5.61 -1.71
N SER A 95 -5.86 -4.84 -1.95
CA SER A 95 -6.95 -5.28 -2.82
C SER A 95 -6.50 -5.38 -4.29
N PRO A 96 -6.67 -6.52 -4.96
CA PRO A 96 -6.31 -6.67 -6.37
C PRO A 96 -7.18 -5.83 -7.33
N GLU A 97 -8.35 -5.39 -6.87
CA GLU A 97 -9.27 -4.54 -7.63
C GLU A 97 -8.81 -3.06 -7.64
N CYS A 98 -8.05 -2.65 -6.63
CA CYS A 98 -7.59 -1.26 -6.47
C CYS A 98 -6.11 -1.17 -6.83
N ARG A 99 -5.75 -1.15 -8.12
CA ARG A 99 -4.32 -1.08 -8.49
C ARG A 99 -3.71 0.26 -8.08
N PRO A 100 -2.49 0.30 -7.52
CA PRO A 100 -1.84 1.57 -7.16
C PRO A 100 -1.67 2.53 -8.34
N SER A 101 -1.60 2.02 -9.57
CA SER A 101 -1.50 2.79 -10.80
C SER A 101 -2.85 3.23 -11.39
N SER A 102 -3.98 2.82 -10.81
CA SER A 102 -5.31 3.05 -11.39
C SER A 102 -5.78 4.51 -11.30
N CYS A 103 -5.51 5.16 -10.18
CA CYS A 103 -5.82 6.57 -9.95
C CYS A 103 -4.90 7.17 -8.87
N GLY A 104 -4.88 8.50 -8.77
CA GLY A 104 -4.07 9.20 -7.78
C GLY A 104 -4.45 8.87 -6.33
N GLU A 105 -5.73 8.63 -6.04
CA GLU A 105 -6.23 8.26 -4.72
C GLU A 105 -5.69 6.87 -4.30
N ALA A 106 -5.76 5.87 -5.17
CA ALA A 106 -5.20 4.54 -4.92
C ALA A 106 -3.67 4.56 -4.73
N LEU A 107 -2.97 5.40 -5.50
CA LEU A 107 -1.51 5.59 -5.34
C LEU A 107 -1.18 6.20 -3.97
N GLU A 108 -1.91 7.25 -3.56
CA GLU A 108 -1.75 7.92 -2.27
C GLU A 108 -2.04 6.96 -1.11
N GLU A 109 -3.14 6.21 -1.16
CA GLU A 109 -3.48 5.20 -0.14
C GLU A 109 -2.43 4.09 -0.07
N PHE A 110 -1.95 3.59 -1.21
CA PHE A 110 -0.93 2.55 -1.25
C PHE A 110 0.39 3.01 -0.64
N PHE A 111 0.87 4.18 -1.08
CA PHE A 111 2.11 4.78 -0.58
C PHE A 111 2.02 5.08 0.93
N ARG A 112 0.93 5.72 1.37
CA ARG A 112 0.69 6.03 2.77
C ARG A 112 0.64 4.76 3.61
N GLY A 113 -0.17 3.79 3.20
CA GLY A 113 -0.31 2.50 3.89
C GLY A 113 1.02 1.76 4.02
N LEU A 114 1.84 1.76 2.98
CA LEU A 114 3.16 1.12 3.00
C LEU A 114 4.12 1.79 3.98
N VAL A 115 4.15 3.12 4.06
CA VAL A 115 4.96 3.86 5.05
C VAL A 115 4.53 3.48 6.47
N PHE A 116 3.24 3.55 6.77
CA PHE A 116 2.72 3.17 8.09
C PHE A 116 3.03 1.72 8.43
N ALA A 117 2.81 0.79 7.51
CA ALA A 117 3.08 -0.62 7.74
C ALA A 117 4.56 -0.88 8.03
N THR A 118 5.47 -0.16 7.36
CA THR A 118 6.92 -0.31 7.58
C THR A 118 7.39 0.26 8.92
N LEU A 119 6.72 1.30 9.41
CA LEU A 119 6.96 1.93 10.71
C LEU A 119 6.14 1.30 11.85
N SER A 120 5.39 0.25 11.56
CA SER A 120 4.53 -0.43 12.54
C SER A 120 4.95 -1.88 12.77
N ASP A 121 4.67 -2.37 13.97
CA ASP A 121 4.68 -3.79 14.30
C ASP A 121 3.24 -4.32 14.49
N GLY A 122 3.08 -5.52 15.04
CA GLY A 122 1.76 -6.13 15.29
C GLY A 122 0.87 -5.35 16.27
N ASN A 123 1.39 -4.33 16.96
CA ASN A 123 0.66 -3.48 17.91
C ASN A 123 0.52 -2.01 17.43
N GLY A 124 1.03 -1.66 16.25
CA GLY A 124 0.95 -0.32 15.67
C GLY A 124 2.31 0.36 15.53
N LEU A 125 2.32 1.69 15.48
CA LEU A 125 3.55 2.49 15.30
C LEU A 125 4.55 2.27 16.43
N VAL A 126 5.82 2.11 16.08
CA VAL A 126 6.89 1.78 17.04
C VAL A 126 7.69 3.00 17.46
N GLU A 127 8.49 2.84 18.53
CA GLU A 127 9.48 3.83 18.97
C GLU A 127 8.91 5.20 19.39
N GLY A 128 7.64 5.24 19.80
CA GLY A 128 6.97 6.48 20.21
C GLY A 128 6.57 7.37 19.03
N LEU A 129 6.56 6.83 17.81
CA LEU A 129 5.99 7.52 16.66
C LEU A 129 4.49 7.69 16.82
N ASP A 130 4.03 8.90 16.57
CA ASP A 130 2.62 9.23 16.43
C ASP A 130 2.24 9.39 14.95
N THR A 131 0.95 9.26 14.67
CA THR A 131 0.41 9.37 13.31
C THR A 131 0.67 10.73 12.68
N GLU A 132 0.56 11.82 13.44
CA GLU A 132 0.71 13.19 12.92
C GLU A 132 2.13 13.44 12.40
N THR A 133 3.14 12.96 13.15
CA THR A 133 4.55 13.03 12.73
C THR A 133 4.77 12.28 11.42
N VAL A 134 4.25 11.05 11.28
CA VAL A 134 4.41 10.26 10.04
C VAL A 134 3.69 10.93 8.87
N GLU A 135 2.46 11.39 9.08
CA GLU A 135 1.69 12.16 8.10
C GLU A 135 2.43 13.41 7.62
N HIS A 136 3.11 14.11 8.52
CA HIS A 136 3.88 15.30 8.17
C HIS A 136 4.93 15.01 7.09
N TYR A 137 5.66 13.88 7.20
CA TYR A 137 6.66 13.49 6.21
C TYR A 137 6.03 12.99 4.91
N ILE A 138 4.95 12.18 5.00
CA ILE A 138 4.21 11.68 3.84
C ILE A 138 3.69 12.84 2.98
N ASN A 139 3.05 13.83 3.60
CA ASN A 139 2.45 14.97 2.91
C ASN A 139 3.48 15.92 2.26
N ARG A 140 4.75 15.83 2.65
CA ARG A 140 5.86 16.60 2.05
C ARG A 140 6.54 15.87 0.89
N HIS A 141 6.19 14.62 0.62
CA HIS A 141 6.80 13.85 -0.45
C HIS A 141 6.29 14.30 -1.84
N PRO A 142 7.16 14.48 -2.86
CA PRO A 142 6.76 14.90 -4.21
C PRO A 142 5.72 14.00 -4.88
N ILE A 143 5.67 12.71 -4.54
CA ILE A 143 4.70 11.75 -5.08
C ILE A 143 3.24 12.17 -4.80
N ILE A 144 2.97 12.74 -3.61
CA ILE A 144 1.62 13.21 -3.24
C ILE A 144 1.24 14.46 -4.01
N ALA A 145 2.20 15.38 -4.21
CA ALA A 145 1.97 16.57 -5.02
C ALA A 145 1.59 16.20 -6.47
N ALA A 146 2.23 15.17 -7.02
CA ALA A 146 1.90 14.64 -8.35
C ALA A 146 0.49 14.02 -8.40
N CYS A 147 0.09 13.26 -7.36
CA CYS A 147 -1.27 12.70 -7.27
C CYS A 147 -2.36 13.78 -7.31
N ARG A 148 -2.15 14.88 -6.59
CA ARG A 148 -3.13 15.98 -6.47
C ARG A 148 -3.20 16.88 -7.70
N ALA A 149 -2.12 16.97 -8.47
CA ALA A 149 -2.05 17.79 -9.67
C ALA A 149 -2.74 17.16 -10.89
N SER A 150 -3.05 15.86 -10.85
CA SER A 150 -3.70 15.18 -11.97
C SER A 150 -5.17 15.62 -12.06
N PRO A 151 -5.58 16.34 -13.12
CA PRO A 151 -6.96 16.79 -13.23
C PRO A 151 -7.86 15.55 -13.31
N LYS A 152 -8.81 15.43 -12.36
CA LYS A 152 -9.92 14.47 -12.45
C LYS A 152 -10.52 14.63 -13.85
N ALA A 153 -10.28 13.67 -14.74
CA ALA A 153 -11.00 13.56 -15.98
C ALA A 153 -12.47 13.43 -15.59
N ARG A 154 -13.18 14.56 -15.58
CA ARG A 154 -14.63 14.60 -15.38
C ARG A 154 -15.19 13.67 -16.44
N GLY A 155 -15.74 12.54 -16.01
CA GLY A 155 -16.63 11.76 -16.84
C GLY A 155 -17.72 12.71 -17.33
N THR A 156 -17.64 13.04 -18.62
CA THR A 156 -18.73 13.69 -19.33
C THR A 156 -19.88 12.70 -19.28
N GLY A 157 -20.91 13.05 -18.49
CA GLY A 157 -22.16 12.30 -18.46
C GLY A 157 -22.74 12.21 -19.86
N GLY A 158 -22.89 10.98 -20.34
CA GLY A 158 -23.83 10.63 -21.41
C GLY A 158 -25.04 9.98 -20.77
N GLU A 159 -25.92 10.80 -20.18
CA GLU A 159 -27.27 10.39 -19.77
C GLU A 159 -28.28 11.25 -20.54
N ALA A 160 -28.86 10.66 -21.58
CA ALA A 160 -30.15 10.95 -22.19
C ALA A 160 -30.43 9.76 -23.13
N ALA A 161 -31.15 8.73 -22.67
CA ALA A 161 -32.61 8.61 -22.77
C ALA A 161 -33.07 8.44 -24.24
N ASP A 162 -33.29 7.18 -24.65
CA ASP A 162 -34.28 6.84 -25.68
C ASP A 162 -34.98 5.53 -25.26
N GLU A 163 -36.24 5.68 -24.85
CA GLU A 163 -37.18 4.62 -24.51
C GLU A 163 -37.82 4.04 -25.79
N GLY A 164 -37.97 2.70 -25.86
CA GLY A 164 -39.10 2.09 -26.59
C GLY A 164 -38.89 0.76 -27.32
N LEU A 165 -38.90 -0.37 -26.56
CA LEU A 165 -39.69 -1.64 -26.72
C LEU A 165 -39.88 -2.35 -28.11
N PRO A 166 -40.39 -3.61 -28.20
CA PRO A 166 -40.24 -4.85 -27.41
C PRO A 166 -40.09 -6.16 -28.27
N LEU A 167 -40.15 -7.35 -27.60
CA LEU A 167 -40.38 -8.75 -28.08
C LEU A 167 -39.10 -9.55 -28.44
N SER A 168 -38.89 -10.81 -28.06
CA SER A 168 -39.77 -11.88 -27.53
C SER A 168 -38.91 -13.02 -26.91
N PRO A 169 -39.53 -14.03 -26.24
CA PRO A 169 -38.86 -14.95 -25.30
C PRO A 169 -38.46 -16.29 -25.93
N SER A 170 -37.47 -16.96 -25.33
CA SER A 170 -37.31 -18.41 -25.42
C SER A 170 -37.16 -19.01 -24.04
N ALA A 171 -38.10 -19.89 -23.74
CA ALA A 171 -38.30 -20.60 -22.49
C ALA A 171 -37.40 -21.84 -22.37
N THR A 172 -37.53 -22.50 -21.20
CA THR A 172 -37.35 -23.96 -20.96
C THR A 172 -35.91 -24.35 -20.55
N MET A 173 -35.61 -25.05 -19.45
CA MET A 173 -36.45 -25.68 -18.41
C MET A 173 -35.59 -26.15 -17.21
N ARG A 174 -36.24 -26.18 -16.04
CA ARG A 174 -36.22 -27.22 -14.96
C ARG A 174 -34.97 -27.53 -14.12
N LEU A 175 -35.15 -27.24 -12.82
CA LEU A 175 -34.80 -28.03 -11.61
C LEU A 175 -35.11 -29.55 -11.74
N PRO A 176 -34.42 -30.45 -11.01
CA PRO A 176 -34.74 -30.76 -9.59
C PRO A 176 -33.52 -31.15 -8.71
N CYS A 177 -33.46 -30.78 -7.42
CA CYS A 177 -33.88 -31.51 -6.20
C CYS A 177 -32.71 -32.02 -5.34
N ALA A 178 -32.78 -31.63 -4.06
CA ALA A 178 -32.51 -32.37 -2.82
C ALA A 178 -31.28 -33.30 -2.71
N GLY A 179 -30.51 -33.06 -1.65
CA GLY A 179 -29.50 -33.97 -1.11
C GLY A 179 -29.13 -33.59 0.32
N GLU A 180 -30.02 -33.95 1.25
CA GLU A 180 -29.82 -34.01 2.70
C GLU A 180 -28.75 -35.06 3.04
N THR A 181 -27.77 -34.78 3.90
CA THR A 181 -27.22 -35.79 4.83
C THR A 181 -26.44 -35.21 6.01
N SER A 182 -27.09 -35.34 7.17
CA SER A 182 -26.64 -35.62 8.55
C SER A 182 -25.15 -35.72 8.94
N ALA A 183 -24.86 -35.04 10.06
CA ALA A 183 -24.06 -35.36 11.24
C ALA A 183 -23.04 -36.53 11.27
N ALA A 184 -21.86 -36.26 11.87
CA ALA A 184 -21.20 -37.18 12.80
C ALA A 184 -20.28 -36.45 13.79
N SER A 185 -20.62 -36.56 15.08
CA SER A 185 -19.75 -36.33 16.23
C SER A 185 -18.62 -37.35 16.27
N THR A 186 -17.45 -36.99 16.78
CA THR A 186 -16.53 -37.94 17.45
C THR A 186 -15.79 -37.21 18.56
N GLN A 187 -16.18 -37.51 19.80
CA GLN A 187 -15.31 -37.42 20.97
C GLN A 187 -14.48 -38.72 21.02
N GLY A 188 -13.20 -38.60 21.37
CA GLY A 188 -12.33 -39.74 21.66
C GLY A 188 -11.31 -39.32 22.72
N GLU A 189 -11.49 -39.93 23.89
CA GLU A 189 -10.67 -40.07 25.11
C GLU A 189 -9.32 -39.35 25.25
#